data_AF-A0A968PWY9-F1
#
_entry.id   AF-A0A968PWY9-F1
#
_cell.length_a   1.000
_cell.length_b   1.000
_cell.length_c   1.000
_cell.angle_alpha   90.00
_cell.angle_beta   90.00
_cell.angle_gamma   90.00
#
_symmetry.space_group_name_H-M   'P 1'
#
loop_
_entity.id
_entity.type
_entity.pdbx_description
1 polymer ?
#
loop_
_entity_poly.entity_id
_entity_poly.type
_entity_poly.pdbx_seq_one_letter_code
_entity_poly.pdbx_strand_id
1 'polypeptide(L)'
;MQNSFIQFWGNRRITLEEISQLQLNTPATDLLVLSACETALGDRAAELGFAGAAAKAEVKSVLASLWQVDDRATLAFMAEFYSQLRDVPIKAEAVRRAQVAMQTVR
;
A
#
# COMPACT_ATOMS: atom_id res chain seq x y z
N MET A 1 -15.72 5.66 -2.62
CA MET A 1 -15.32 4.30 -2.21
C MET A 1 -16.44 3.27 -2.19
N GLN A 2 -17.74 3.64 -2.22
CA GLN A 2 -18.85 2.65 -2.13
C GLN A 2 -18.85 1.54 -3.22
N ASN A 3 -18.14 1.71 -4.33
CA ASN A 3 -17.97 0.69 -5.38
C ASN A 3 -16.49 0.33 -5.64
N SER A 4 -15.61 0.52 -4.66
CA SER A 4 -14.20 0.20 -4.81
C SER A 4 -13.93 -1.30 -4.57
N PHE A 5 -13.14 -1.91 -5.46
CA PHE A 5 -12.79 -3.33 -5.40
C PHE A 5 -11.38 -3.58 -5.95
N ILE A 6 -10.75 -4.67 -5.51
CA ILE A 6 -9.58 -5.27 -6.15
C ILE A 6 -10.07 -6.34 -7.12
N GLN A 7 -9.69 -6.23 -8.39
CA GLN A 7 -10.00 -7.24 -9.40
C GLN A 7 -8.85 -8.23 -9.54
N PHE A 8 -9.17 -9.50 -9.32
CA PHE A 8 -8.29 -10.63 -9.57
C PHE A 8 -8.51 -11.19 -10.98
N TRP A 9 -7.63 -12.09 -11.38
CA TRP A 9 -7.78 -12.87 -12.61
C TRP A 9 -9.16 -13.55 -12.68
N GLY A 10 -9.76 -13.58 -13.88
CA GLY A 10 -11.06 -14.25 -14.10
C GLY A 10 -12.28 -13.46 -13.61
N ASN A 11 -12.22 -12.11 -13.58
CA ASN A 11 -13.30 -11.20 -13.14
C ASN A 11 -13.73 -11.32 -11.67
N ARG A 12 -13.01 -12.10 -10.86
CA ARG A 12 -13.23 -12.13 -9.42
C ARG A 12 -12.91 -10.77 -8.83
N ARG A 13 -13.82 -10.20 -8.05
CA ARG A 13 -13.66 -8.92 -7.37
C ARG A 13 -13.74 -9.14 -5.87
N ILE A 14 -12.96 -8.37 -5.12
CA ILE A 14 -12.97 -8.32 -3.66
C ILE A 14 -13.15 -6.85 -3.26
N THR A 15 -14.20 -6.57 -2.51
CA THR A 15 -14.57 -5.25 -1.98
C THR A 15 -13.73 -4.89 -0.76
N LEU A 16 -13.77 -3.62 -0.32
CA LEU A 16 -13.10 -3.19 0.91
C LEU A 16 -13.59 -3.94 2.15
N GLU A 17 -14.88 -4.26 2.22
CA GLU A 17 -15.46 -5.03 3.32
C GLU A 17 -14.88 -6.44 3.35
N GLU A 18 -14.84 -7.12 2.20
CA GLU A 18 -14.24 -8.44 2.08
C GLU A 18 -12.74 -8.43 2.42
N ILE A 19 -11.99 -7.38 2.04
CA ILE A 19 -10.57 -7.24 2.41
C ILE A 19 -10.41 -7.24 3.92
N SER A 20 -11.26 -6.49 4.64
CA SER A 20 -11.17 -6.40 6.10
C SER A 20 -11.46 -7.71 6.82
N GLN A 21 -12.08 -8.68 6.13
CA GLN A 21 -12.39 -10.02 6.64
C GLN A 21 -11.36 -11.07 6.21
N LEU A 22 -10.38 -10.72 5.38
CA LEU A 22 -9.31 -11.63 4.99
C LEU A 22 -8.42 -11.95 6.19
N GLN A 23 -8.02 -13.21 6.31
CA GLN A 23 -7.10 -13.70 7.34
C GLN A 23 -5.64 -13.37 6.97
N LEU A 24 -5.33 -12.10 6.74
CA LEU A 24 -3.97 -11.65 6.38
C LEU A 24 -2.98 -11.70 7.54
N ASN A 25 -3.44 -12.03 8.74
CA ASN A 25 -2.61 -12.28 9.92
C ASN A 25 -2.22 -13.76 10.10
N THR A 26 -2.67 -14.67 9.22
CA THR A 26 -2.43 -16.12 9.35
C THR A 26 -1.95 -16.74 8.02
N PRO A 27 -0.63 -16.81 7.77
CA PRO A 27 0.47 -16.32 8.62
C PRO A 27 0.52 -14.79 8.64
N ALA A 28 1.22 -14.23 9.63
CA ALA A 28 1.27 -12.78 9.83
C ALA A 28 1.86 -12.06 8.61
N THR A 29 1.06 -11.22 7.96
CA THR A 29 1.56 -10.32 6.90
C THR A 29 2.27 -9.14 7.54
N ASP A 30 3.59 -9.15 7.46
CA ASP A 30 4.44 -8.08 8.01
C ASP A 30 4.32 -6.77 7.22
N LEU A 31 4.14 -6.85 5.90
CA LEU A 31 4.01 -5.70 5.01
C LEU A 31 3.07 -6.04 3.83
N LEU A 32 2.05 -5.21 3.61
CA LEU A 32 1.26 -5.20 2.39
C LEU A 32 1.57 -3.93 1.58
N VAL A 33 1.87 -4.07 0.29
CA VAL A 33 2.13 -2.95 -0.60
C VAL A 33 0.98 -2.82 -1.61
N LEU A 34 0.33 -1.67 -1.61
CA LEU A 34 -0.74 -1.28 -2.53
C LEU A 34 -0.17 -0.26 -3.53
N SER A 35 0.41 -0.73 -4.63
CA SER A 35 1.18 0.10 -5.57
C SER A 35 0.35 0.85 -6.62
N ALA A 36 -0.98 0.80 -6.53
CA ALA A 36 -1.86 1.60 -7.38
C ALA A 36 -2.11 2.98 -6.77
N CYS A 37 -2.47 3.96 -7.60
CA CYS A 37 -2.79 5.32 -7.18
C CYS A 37 -3.94 5.36 -6.17
N GLU A 38 -3.89 6.32 -5.24
CA GLU A 38 -4.97 6.67 -4.30
C GLU A 38 -5.47 5.52 -3.40
N THR A 39 -4.64 4.49 -3.18
CA THR A 39 -4.95 3.33 -2.33
C THR A 39 -5.08 3.64 -0.82
N ALA A 40 -4.56 4.78 -0.36
CA ALA A 40 -4.74 5.31 0.99
C ALA A 40 -5.75 6.46 1.08
N LEU A 41 -6.33 6.88 -0.05
CA LEU A 41 -7.40 7.87 -0.08
C LEU A 41 -8.72 7.18 0.31
N GLY A 42 -9.66 7.89 0.93
CA GLY A 42 -10.90 7.31 1.42
C GLY A 42 -12.11 8.22 1.26
N ASP A 43 -13.28 7.76 1.70
CA ASP A 43 -14.48 8.58 1.85
C ASP A 43 -15.15 8.33 3.21
N ARG A 44 -16.31 8.94 3.46
CA ARG A 44 -17.06 8.77 4.73
C ARG A 44 -17.39 7.31 5.09
N ALA A 45 -17.45 6.40 4.13
CA ALA A 45 -17.71 4.98 4.37
C ALA A 45 -16.41 4.17 4.58
N ALA A 46 -15.28 4.66 4.08
CA ALA A 46 -13.97 4.04 4.24
C ALA A 46 -12.87 5.11 4.29
N GLU A 47 -12.65 5.71 5.47
CA GLU A 47 -11.83 6.92 5.65
C GLU A 47 -10.38 6.78 5.16
N LEU A 48 -9.80 5.58 5.26
CA LEU A 48 -8.43 5.26 4.83
C LEU A 48 -8.39 4.32 3.61
N GLY A 49 -9.52 4.18 2.91
CA GLY A 49 -9.63 3.34 1.70
C GLY A 49 -9.16 1.90 1.89
N PHE A 50 -8.41 1.39 0.91
CA PHE A 50 -7.84 0.05 0.93
C PHE A 50 -6.79 -0.13 2.04
N ALA A 51 -6.02 0.92 2.36
CA ALA A 51 -5.05 0.87 3.44
C ALA A 51 -5.72 0.64 4.80
N GLY A 52 -6.86 1.30 5.05
CA GLY A 52 -7.67 1.08 6.24
C GLY A 52 -8.29 -0.32 6.29
N ALA A 53 -8.78 -0.82 5.16
CA ALA A 53 -9.32 -2.18 5.07
C ALA A 53 -8.25 -3.24 5.38
N ALA A 54 -7.03 -3.08 4.84
CA ALA A 54 -5.90 -3.96 5.13
C ALA A 54 -5.44 -3.87 6.59
N ALA A 55 -5.45 -2.68 7.19
CA ALA A 55 -5.16 -2.52 8.62
C ALA A 55 -6.20 -3.22 9.50
N LYS A 56 -7.50 -3.16 9.12
CA LYS A 56 -8.57 -3.92 9.80
C LYS A 56 -8.40 -5.43 9.66
N ALA A 57 -7.83 -5.90 8.55
CA ALA A 57 -7.44 -7.29 8.34
C ALA A 57 -6.15 -7.69 9.10
N GLU A 58 -5.70 -6.87 10.05
CA GLU A 58 -4.56 -7.12 10.94
C GLU A 58 -3.20 -7.29 10.22
N VAL A 59 -3.04 -6.64 9.06
CA VAL A 59 -1.71 -6.48 8.45
C VAL A 59 -0.85 -5.58 9.34
N LYS A 60 0.38 -5.98 9.67
CA LYS A 60 1.24 -5.21 10.58
C LYS A 60 1.69 -3.85 10.03
N SER A 61 1.83 -3.73 8.72
CA SER A 61 2.22 -2.47 8.05
C SER A 61 1.68 -2.44 6.64
N VAL A 62 1.14 -1.28 6.22
CA VAL A 62 0.62 -1.08 4.86
C VAL A 62 1.34 0.09 4.22
N LEU A 63 1.89 -0.12 3.02
CA LEU A 63 2.38 0.93 2.15
C LEU A 63 1.32 1.20 1.08
N ALA A 64 0.87 2.44 0.96
CA ALA A 64 -0.18 2.86 0.05
C ALA A 64 0.03 4.32 -0.37
N SER A 65 -0.63 4.77 -1.43
CA SER A 65 -0.46 6.10 -2.02
C SER A 65 -1.67 6.99 -1.77
N LEU A 66 -1.45 8.29 -1.54
CA LEU A 66 -2.51 9.28 -1.31
C LEU A 66 -2.97 10.00 -2.58
N TRP A 67 -2.12 10.08 -3.61
CA TRP A 67 -2.40 10.77 -4.86
C TRP A 67 -1.84 10.00 -6.06
N GLN A 68 -2.24 10.41 -7.27
CA GLN A 68 -1.67 9.94 -8.54
C GLN A 68 -0.19 10.31 -8.66
N VAL A 69 0.67 9.32 -8.92
CA VAL A 69 2.11 9.52 -9.13
C VAL A 69 2.46 9.01 -10.52
N ASP A 70 3.40 9.67 -11.20
CA ASP A 70 3.94 9.21 -12.49
C ASP A 70 4.49 7.77 -12.40
N ASP A 71 4.27 6.97 -13.43
CA ASP A 71 4.66 5.55 -13.45
C ASP A 71 6.17 5.36 -13.31
N ARG A 72 6.99 6.23 -13.93
CA ARG A 72 8.46 6.13 -13.84
C ARG A 72 8.93 6.52 -12.46
N ALA A 73 8.35 7.57 -11.88
CA ALA A 73 8.63 7.95 -10.50
C ALA A 73 8.23 6.84 -9.52
N THR A 74 7.09 6.19 -9.73
CA THR A 74 6.63 5.06 -8.90
C THR A 74 7.57 3.86 -9.02
N LEU A 75 8.02 3.54 -10.23
CA LEU A 75 9.00 2.47 -10.46
C LEU A 75 10.32 2.76 -9.72
N ALA A 76 10.86 3.98 -9.86
CA ALA A 76 12.10 4.37 -9.20
C ALA A 76 11.94 4.37 -7.67
N PHE A 77 10.82 4.89 -7.15
CA PHE A 77 10.50 4.86 -5.74
C PHE A 77 10.46 3.43 -5.19
N MET A 78 9.75 2.53 -5.86
CA MET A 78 9.61 1.15 -5.40
C MET A 78 10.95 0.41 -5.42
N ALA A 79 11.76 0.61 -6.47
CA ALA A 79 13.11 0.04 -6.54
C ALA A 79 13.98 0.50 -5.36
N GLU A 80 13.96 1.80 -5.07
CA GLU A 80 14.70 2.39 -3.95
C GLU A 80 14.15 1.93 -2.59
N PHE A 81 12.82 1.94 -2.41
CA PHE A 81 12.15 1.50 -1.19
C PHE A 81 12.52 0.05 -0.84
N TYR A 82 12.40 -0.88 -1.80
CA TYR A 82 12.78 -2.27 -1.57
C TYR A 82 14.29 -2.43 -1.36
N SER A 83 15.12 -1.55 -1.91
CA SER A 83 16.55 -1.54 -1.61
C SER A 83 16.81 -1.16 -0.16
N GLN A 84 16.28 -0.01 0.28
CA GLN A 84 16.41 0.49 1.64
C GLN A 84 15.80 -0.45 2.68
N LEU A 85 14.70 -1.15 2.34
CA LEU A 85 14.01 -2.09 3.22
C LEU A 85 14.89 -3.26 3.66
N ARG A 86 15.91 -3.62 2.88
CA ARG A 86 16.88 -4.66 3.25
C ARG A 86 17.83 -4.22 4.36
N ASP A 87 18.09 -2.92 4.44
CA ASP A 87 19.14 -2.34 5.29
C ASP A 87 18.62 -1.75 6.60
N VAL A 88 17.29 -1.58 6.74
CA VAL A 88 16.68 -1.05 7.96
C VAL A 88 15.55 -1.94 8.50
N PRO A 89 15.49 -2.14 9.82
CA PRO A 89 14.42 -2.96 10.43
C PRO A 89 13.06 -2.25 10.43
N ILE A 90 13.04 -0.92 10.29
CA ILE A 90 11.82 -0.11 10.38
C ILE A 90 11.33 0.25 8.96
N LYS A 91 10.16 -0.27 8.60
CA LYS A 91 9.56 -0.09 7.25
C LYS A 91 9.32 1.38 6.90
N ALA A 92 8.89 2.19 7.87
CA ALA A 92 8.70 3.63 7.68
C ALA A 92 10.02 4.37 7.42
N GLU A 93 11.15 3.90 7.99
CA GLU A 93 12.46 4.47 7.71
C GLU A 93 12.90 4.15 6.27
N ALA A 94 12.60 2.96 5.75
CA ALA A 94 12.86 2.61 4.35
C ALA A 94 12.09 3.54 3.39
N VAL A 95 10.82 3.83 3.69
CA VAL A 95 10.01 4.82 2.93
C VAL A 95 10.67 6.19 2.97
N ARG A 96 11.04 6.68 4.17
CA ARG A 96 11.66 8.00 4.33
C ARG A 96 12.97 8.11 3.55
N ARG A 97 13.83 7.09 3.61
CA ARG A 97 15.09 7.07 2.87
C ARG A 97 14.87 7.09 1.37
N ALA A 98 13.90 6.33 0.87
CA ALA A 98 13.54 6.35 -0.55
C ALA A 98 13.03 7.72 -1.00
N GLN A 99 12.17 8.37 -0.20
CA GLN A 99 11.69 9.73 -0.49
C GLN A 99 12.85 10.75 -0.53
N VAL A 100 13.77 10.71 0.44
CA VAL A 100 14.94 11.59 0.48
C VAL A 100 15.85 11.35 -0.71
N ALA A 101 16.12 10.08 -1.07
CA ALA A 101 16.93 9.73 -2.23
C ALA A 101 16.33 10.26 -3.54
N MET A 102 15.00 10.20 -3.70
CA MET A 102 14.34 10.74 -4.89
C MET A 102 14.34 12.27 -4.97
N GLN A 103 14.42 12.98 -3.83
CA GLN A 103 14.50 14.45 -3.82
C GLN A 103 15.89 14.97 -4.22
N THR A 104 16.93 14.15 -4.06
CA THR A 104 18.31 14.54 -4.39
C THR A 104 18.69 14.19 -5.82
N VAL A 105 17.88 13.40 -6.54
CA VAL A 105 18.00 13.16 -7.97
C VAL A 105 17.49 14.39 -8.71
N ARG A 106 18.42 15.26 -9.14
CA ARG A 106 18.15 16.36 -10.07
C ARG A 106 18.26 15.89 -11.51
#